data_AF-A0A2I2A4H9-F1
#
_entry.id   AF-A0A2I2A4H9-F1
#
_cell.length_a   1.000
_cell.length_b   1.000
_cell.length_c   1.000
_cell.angle_alpha   90.00
_cell.angle_beta   90.00
_cell.angle_gamma   90.00
#
_symmetry.space_group_name_H-M   'P 1'
#
loop_
_entity.id
_entity.type
_entity.pdbx_description
1 polymer ?
#
loop_
_entity_poly.entity_id
_entity_poly.type
_entity_poly.pdbx_seq_one_letter_code
_entity_poly.pdbx_strand_id
1 'polypeptide(L)' 'MNTSPYFLDSDESGYCVKNAQGTVASFKMIDDAFEAMRDFQTKTFPENWAKIPPAMQAVKQRCYGQLH' A
#
# COMPACT_ATOMS: atom_id res chain seq x y z
N MET A 1 -21.54 5.61 -8.24
CA MET A 1 -20.74 6.52 -7.40
C MET A 1 -19.40 5.85 -7.14
N ASN A 2 -18.32 6.36 -7.74
CA ASN A 2 -16.99 5.78 -7.65
C ASN A 2 -16.35 6.30 -6.36
N THR A 3 -16.55 5.59 -5.25
CA THR A 3 -15.92 5.90 -3.97
C THR A 3 -14.43 5.59 -4.11
N SER A 4 -13.58 6.62 -4.16
CA SER A 4 -12.13 6.46 -4.17
C SER A 4 -11.70 5.48 -3.07
N PRO A 5 -10.96 4.40 -3.39
CA PRO A 5 -10.67 3.33 -2.43
C PRO A 5 -9.62 3.73 -1.39
N TYR A 6 -9.03 4.91 -1.50
CA TYR A 6 -7.98 5.42 -0.62
C TYR A 6 -8.46 6.66 0.12
N PHE A 7 -8.30 6.67 1.44
CA PHE A 7 -8.58 7.78 2.34
C PHE A 7 -7.40 8.04 3.27
N LEU A 8 -7.30 9.26 3.77
CA LEU A 8 -6.23 9.66 4.67
C LEU A 8 -6.76 9.65 6.11
N ASP A 9 -5.97 9.09 7.00
CA ASP A 9 -6.22 8.98 8.42
C ASP A 9 -5.05 9.59 9.18
N SER A 10 -5.28 10.18 10.34
CA SER A 10 -4.24 10.81 11.15
C SER A 10 -4.16 10.11 12.49
N ASP A 11 -2.96 9.71 12.88
CA ASP A 11 -2.70 9.03 14.14
C ASP A 11 -1.63 9.79 14.95
N GLU A 12 -1.36 9.35 16.18
CA GLU A 12 -0.36 9.96 17.07
C GLU A 12 1.06 10.04 16.46
N SER A 13 1.34 9.22 15.45
CA SER A 13 2.62 9.15 14.75
C SER A 13 2.68 9.91 13.41
N GLY A 14 1.56 10.49 12.94
CA GLY A 14 1.51 11.24 11.67
C GLY A 14 0.26 10.96 10.84
N TYR A 15 0.45 10.83 9.52
CA TYR A 15 -0.62 10.68 8.53
C TYR A 15 -0.49 9.37 7.77
N CYS A 16 -1.58 8.62 7.66
CA CYS A 16 -1.65 7.30 7.07
C CYS A 16 -2.63 7.30 5.90
N VAL A 17 -2.21 6.77 4.75
CA VAL A 17 -3.12 6.50 3.63
C VAL A 17 -3.64 5.07 3.80
N LYS A 18 -4.95 4.92 3.92
CA LYS A 18 -5.67 3.66 4.16
C LYS A 18 -6.59 3.32 2.99
N ASN A 19 -6.82 2.04 2.79
CA ASN A 19 -7.85 1.50 1.89
C ASN A 19 -8.70 0.46 2.63
N ALA A 20 -9.62 -0.21 1.90
CA ALA A 20 -10.48 -1.24 2.47
C ALA A 20 -9.73 -2.45 3.09
N GLN A 21 -8.45 -2.64 2.77
CA GLN A 21 -7.60 -3.71 3.32
C GLN A 21 -6.74 -3.24 4.50
N GLY A 22 -6.58 -1.93 4.71
CA GLY A 22 -5.82 -1.35 5.81
C GLY A 22 -4.89 -0.22 5.38
N THR A 23 -3.87 0.05 6.20
CA THR A 23 -2.86 1.10 5.92
C THR A 23 -1.93 0.67 4.80
N VAL A 24 -1.84 1.52 3.76
CA VAL A 24 -1.01 1.31 2.57
C VAL A 24 0.29 2.09 2.66
N ALA A 25 0.25 3.28 3.27
CA ALA A 25 1.43 4.11 3.49
C ALA A 25 1.27 4.99 4.74
N SER A 26 2.38 5.39 5.34
CA SER A 26 2.41 6.31 6.48
C SER A 26 3.52 7.35 6.28
N PHE A 27 3.22 8.58 6.68
CA PHE A 27 4.04 9.76 6.48
C PHE A 27 3.99 10.64 7.72
N LYS A 28 5.05 11.41 7.95
CA LYS A 28 5.06 12.39 9.05
C LYS A 28 4.36 13.70 8.68
N MET A 29 4.36 14.04 7.40
CA MET A 29 3.80 15.28 6.85
C MET A 29 2.51 15.00 6.10
N ILE A 30 1.53 15.90 6.23
CA ILE A 30 0.24 15.76 5.56
C ILE A 30 0.37 15.93 4.05
N ASP A 31 1.26 16.80 3.59
CA ASP A 31 1.47 17.08 2.17
C ASP A 31 1.94 15.82 1.43
N ASP A 32 2.93 15.12 2.00
CA ASP A 32 3.43 13.85 1.47
C ASP A 32 2.34 12.78 1.43
N ALA A 33 1.52 12.69 2.49
CA ALA A 33 0.41 11.74 2.55
C ALA A 33 -0.68 12.06 1.53
N PHE A 34 -0.96 13.35 1.30
CA PHE A 34 -1.96 13.79 0.34
C PHE A 34 -1.50 13.59 -1.11
N GLU A 35 -0.23 13.88 -1.40
CA GLU A 35 0.39 13.60 -2.69
C GLU A 35 0.37 12.09 -2.98
N ALA A 36 0.75 11.27 -2.01
CA ALA A 36 0.69 9.82 -2.13
C ALA A 36 -0.74 9.33 -2.35
N MET A 37 -1.73 9.80 -1.57
CA MET A 37 -3.14 9.46 -1.76
C MET A 37 -3.62 9.80 -3.17
N ARG A 38 -3.26 10.99 -3.68
CA ARG A 38 -3.59 11.38 -5.05
C ARG A 38 -2.94 10.47 -6.07
N ASP A 39 -1.66 10.14 -5.92
CA ASP A 39 -0.95 9.21 -6.80
C ASP A 39 -1.59 7.81 -6.78
N PHE A 40 -2.05 7.32 -5.62
CA PHE A 40 -2.78 6.06 -5.49
C PHE A 40 -4.15 6.07 -6.17
N GLN A 41 -4.82 7.23 -6.20
CA GLN A 41 -6.11 7.39 -6.87
C GLN A 41 -5.96 7.60 -8.38
N THR A 42 -4.89 8.25 -8.83
CA THR A 42 -4.63 8.55 -10.26
C THR A 42 -3.89 7.42 -10.96
N LYS A 43 -3.01 6.70 -10.26
CA LYS A 43 -2.49 5.42 -10.76
C LYS A 43 -3.62 4.41 -10.72
N THR A 44 -4.28 4.24 -11.85
CA THR A 44 -4.91 2.98 -12.20
C THR A 44 -3.81 1.93 -12.16
N PHE A 45 -3.66 1.26 -11.02
CA PHE A 45 -2.75 0.14 -10.89
C PHE A 45 -3.11 -0.82 -12.03
N PRO A 46 -2.22 -1.06 -13.00
CA PRO A 46 -2.49 -2.09 -13.96
C PRO A 46 -2.63 -3.37 -13.14
N GLU A 47 -3.67 -4.13 -13.42
CA GLU A 47 -4.04 -5.47 -12.91
C GLU A 47 -2.87 -6.50 -12.91
N ASN A 48 -1.67 -6.08 -13.32
CA ASN A 48 -0.50 -6.86 -13.66
C ASN A 48 0.63 -6.88 -12.61
N TRP A 49 0.48 -6.25 -11.43
CA TRP A 49 1.45 -6.47 -10.33
C TRP A 49 1.36 -7.89 -9.72
N ALA A 50 0.38 -8.70 -10.17
CA ALA A 50 0.37 -10.14 -9.94
C ALA A 50 1.47 -10.91 -10.71
N LYS A 51 2.27 -10.26 -11.56
CA LYS A 51 3.50 -10.84 -12.10
C LYS A 51 4.67 -10.66 -11.12
N ILE A 52 4.52 -11.17 -9.91
CA ILE A 52 5.69 -11.51 -9.09
C ILE A 52 6.45 -12.56 -9.91
N PRO A 53 7.69 -12.29 -10.37
CA PRO A 53 8.45 -13.29 -11.10
C PRO A 53 8.59 -14.55 -10.22
N PRO A 54 8.52 -15.77 -10.77
CA PRO A 54 8.63 -17.01 -10.01
C PRO A 54 9.86 -17.03 -9.08
N ALA A 55 10.94 -16.35 -9.46
CA ALA A 55 12.15 -16.17 -8.66
C ALA A 55 11.91 -15.52 -7.28
N MET A 56 10.95 -14.59 -7.16
CA MET A 56 10.63 -13.94 -5.87
C MET A 56 9.71 -14.80 -4.99
N GLN A 57 8.92 -15.72 -5.57
CA GLN A 57 8.09 -16.65 -4.78
C GLN A 57 8.97 -17.61 -3.96
N ALA A 58 10.08 -18.09 -4.54
CA ALA A 58 11.03 -18.97 -3.87
C ALA A 58 11.75 -18.30 -2.68
N VAL A 59 12.04 -16.99 -2.77
CA VAL A 59 12.67 -16.23 -1.68
C VAL A 59 11.69 -16.02 -0.52
N LYS A 60 10.41 -15.75 -0.81
CA LYS A 60 9.39 -15.59 0.23
C LYS A 60 9.18 -16.87 1.04
N GLN A 61 9.19 -18.04 0.39
CA GLN A 61 9.09 -19.33 1.10
C GLN A 61 10.32 -19.63 1.96
N ARG A 62 11.53 -19.25 1.52
CA ARG A 62 12.74 -19.43 2.32
C ARG A 62 12.84 -18.48 3.51
N CYS A 63 12.40 -17.23 3.38
CA CYS A 63 12.50 -16.25 4.48
C CYS A 63 11.39 -16.39 5.52
N TYR A 64 10.18 -16.80 5.14
CA TYR A 64 9.03 -16.89 6.06
C TYR A 64 8.60 -18.33 6.40
N GLY A 65 9.27 -19.34 5.83
CA GLY A 65 8.97 -20.78 6.04
C GLY A 65 9.68 -21.43 7.23
N GLN A 66 10.41 -20.68 8.06
CA GLN A 66 10.94 -21.17 9.34
C GLN A 66 10.37 -20.37 10.51
N LEU A 67 9.07 -20.54 10.75
CA LEU A 67 8.58 -20.60 12.12
C LEU A 67 7.97 -22.00 12.29
N HIS A 68 8.80 -22.89 12.82
CA HIS A 68 8.38 -24.16 13.38
C HIS A 68 7.83 -23.90 14.78
#